data_AF-A0A6P0X2Q2-F1
#
_entry.id   AF-A0A6P0X2Q2-F1
#
_cell.length_a   1.000
_cell.length_b   1.000
_cell.length_c   1.000
_cell.angle_alpha   90.00
_cell.angle_beta   90.00
_cell.angle_gamma   90.00
#
_symmetry.space_group_name_H-M   'P 1'
#
loop_
_entity.id
_entity.type
_entity.pdbx_description
1 polymer ?
#
loop_
_entity_poly.entity_id
_entity_poly.type
_entity_poly.pdbx_seq_one_letter_code
_entity_poly.pdbx_strand_id
1 'polypeptide(L)'
;MNISNEVIIDVGYQINGYTFRLAPKSEQLLAQLFAEAFSPTTLFVSNETEQEFTTAYSAKWLPIWMLISGLSEAHLKSIDKIVFQQPYPQQDLLVISPTESLQNSTVSVSVYG
;
A
#
# COMPACT_ATOMS: atom_id res chain seq x y z
N MET A 1 4.81 -25.30 -3.78
CA MET A 1 5.21 -23.96 -4.27
C MET A 1 4.67 -22.96 -3.26
N ASN A 2 5.52 -22.22 -2.56
CA ASN A 2 5.06 -21.05 -1.80
C ASN A 2 4.76 -19.97 -2.84
N ILE A 3 3.47 -19.70 -3.08
CA ILE A 3 3.05 -18.54 -3.85
C ILE A 3 3.19 -17.37 -2.89
N SER A 4 4.09 -16.44 -3.18
CA SER A 4 4.18 -15.20 -2.40
C SER A 4 2.96 -14.34 -2.70
N ASN A 5 2.28 -13.89 -1.65
CA ASN A 5 1.13 -12.99 -1.73
C ASN A 5 1.61 -11.54 -1.82
N GLU A 6 2.31 -11.22 -2.91
CA GLU A 6 2.77 -9.86 -3.22
C GLU A 6 1.63 -9.05 -3.87
N VAL A 7 1.36 -7.89 -3.28
CA VAL A 7 0.43 -6.90 -3.81
C VAL A 7 1.21 -5.71 -4.34
N ILE A 8 0.91 -5.33 -5.57
CA ILE A 8 1.52 -4.23 -6.29
C ILE A 8 0.50 -3.11 -6.41
N ILE A 9 0.92 -1.91 -6.04
CA ILE A 9 0.20 -0.65 -6.15
C ILE A 9 0.93 0.19 -7.19
N ASP A 10 0.30 0.42 -8.33
CA ASP A 10 0.80 1.34 -9.34
C ASP A 10 0.63 2.79 -8.84
N VAL A 11 1.69 3.57 -8.97
CA VAL A 11 1.77 4.98 -8.63
C VAL A 11 1.97 5.80 -9.91
N GLY A 12 0.99 6.65 -10.22
CA GLY A 12 1.06 7.63 -11.30
C GLY A 12 1.38 9.02 -10.76
N TYR A 13 2.39 9.68 -11.32
CA TYR A 13 2.68 11.09 -11.01
C TYR A 13 1.76 12.03 -11.80
N GLN A 14 1.22 13.02 -11.13
CA GLN A 14 0.46 14.13 -11.72
C GLN A 14 1.05 15.47 -11.23
N ILE A 15 0.74 16.57 -11.93
CA ILE A 15 1.31 17.91 -11.69
C ILE A 15 1.28 18.31 -10.20
N ASN A 16 0.23 17.92 -9.49
CA ASN A 16 -0.04 18.32 -8.11
C ASN A 16 -0.27 17.12 -7.18
N GLY A 17 0.19 15.92 -7.52
CA GLY A 17 -0.09 14.75 -6.68
C GLY A 17 0.26 13.40 -7.27
N TYR A 18 -0.24 12.38 -6.61
CA TYR A 18 -0.03 10.99 -7.00
C TYR A 18 -1.37 10.26 -7.08
N THR A 19 -1.50 9.42 -8.10
CA THR A 19 -2.60 8.46 -8.24
C THR A 19 -2.11 7.09 -7.82
N PHE A 20 -2.92 6.39 -7.04
CA PHE A 20 -2.66 5.03 -6.56
C PHE A 20 -3.77 4.13 -7.07
N ARG A 21 -3.39 2.98 -7.64
CA ARG A 21 -4.32 1.93 -8.03
C ARG A 21 -3.66 0.57 -7.83
N LEU A 22 -4.43 -0.48 -7.66
CA LEU A 22 -3.87 -1.83 -7.66
C LEU A 22 -3.43 -2.22 -9.07
N ALA A 23 -2.30 -2.91 -9.19
CA ALA A 23 -1.91 -3.49 -10.46
C ALA A 23 -2.90 -4.62 -10.83
N PRO A 24 -3.19 -4.87 -12.13
CA PRO A 24 -4.20 -5.85 -12.54
C PRO A 24 -4.00 -7.26 -11.94
N LYS A 25 -2.74 -7.71 -11.83
CA LYS A 25 -2.41 -8.99 -11.20
C LYS A 25 -2.76 -9.02 -9.71
N SER A 26 -2.58 -7.90 -9.01
CA SER A 26 -2.89 -7.79 -7.60
C SER A 26 -4.38 -7.64 -7.34
N GLU A 27 -5.13 -6.98 -8.23
CA GLU A 27 -6.60 -7.01 -8.16
C GLU A 27 -7.13 -8.44 -8.28
N GLN A 28 -6.62 -9.22 -9.23
CA GLN A 28 -7.00 -10.64 -9.38
C GLN A 28 -6.67 -11.47 -8.14
N LEU A 29 -5.49 -11.26 -7.55
CA LEU A 29 -5.08 -11.94 -6.32
C LEU A 29 -6.04 -11.60 -5.16
N LEU A 30 -6.31 -10.31 -4.94
CA LEU A 30 -7.16 -9.88 -3.83
C LEU A 30 -8.62 -10.30 -4.02
N ALA A 31 -9.12 -10.29 -5.24
CA ALA A 31 -10.44 -10.81 -5.57
C ALA A 31 -10.55 -12.31 -5.24
N GLN A 32 -9.49 -13.09 -5.48
CA GLN A 32 -9.45 -14.52 -5.12
C GLN A 32 -9.37 -14.74 -3.60
N LEU A 33 -8.63 -13.91 -2.89
CA LEU A 33 -8.43 -14.05 -1.45
C LEU A 33 -9.63 -13.56 -0.62
N PHE A 34 -10.31 -12.51 -1.07
CA PHE A 34 -11.28 -11.77 -0.23
C PHE A 34 -12.67 -11.60 -0.84
N ALA A 35 -12.89 -12.04 -2.08
CA ALA A 35 -14.18 -12.07 -2.76
C ALA A 35 -15.03 -10.80 -2.53
N GLU A 36 -16.18 -10.91 -1.84
CA GLU A 36 -17.15 -9.83 -1.62
C GLU A 36 -16.61 -8.66 -0.77
N ALA A 37 -15.55 -8.87 0.02
CA ALA A 37 -14.95 -7.81 0.83
C ALA A 37 -14.02 -6.90 0.01
N PHE A 38 -13.59 -7.33 -1.17
CA PHE A 38 -12.67 -6.58 -2.01
C PHE A 38 -13.42 -5.69 -3.01
N SER A 39 -13.12 -4.40 -3.00
CA SER A 39 -13.69 -3.43 -3.93
C SER A 39 -12.58 -2.49 -4.40
N PRO A 40 -11.91 -2.77 -5.52
CA PRO A 40 -10.80 -1.96 -5.98
C PRO A 40 -11.27 -0.55 -6.36
N THR A 41 -10.45 0.44 -6.04
CA THR A 41 -10.67 1.82 -6.47
C THR A 41 -9.35 2.50 -6.77
N THR A 42 -9.45 3.68 -7.39
CA THR A 42 -8.32 4.56 -7.65
C THR A 42 -8.35 5.73 -6.67
N LEU A 43 -7.22 6.01 -6.03
CA LEU A 43 -7.07 7.11 -5.10
C LEU A 43 -6.17 8.18 -5.70
N PHE A 44 -6.60 9.44 -5.69
CA PHE A 44 -5.73 10.58 -5.94
C PHE A 44 -5.42 11.28 -4.63
N VAL A 45 -4.14 11.56 -4.37
CA VAL A 45 -3.68 12.34 -3.22
C VAL A 45 -2.94 13.56 -3.77
N SER A 46 -3.47 14.75 -3.48
CA SER A 46 -2.77 15.99 -3.76
C SER A 46 -1.50 16.08 -2.91
N ASN A 47 -0.40 16.46 -3.54
CA ASN A 47 0.84 16.72 -2.85
C ASN A 47 1.00 18.22 -2.63
N GLU A 48 0.72 18.68 -1.41
CA GLU A 48 0.89 20.08 -1.02
C GLU A 48 2.33 20.42 -0.61
N THR A 49 3.18 19.41 -0.50
CA THR A 49 4.58 19.55 -0.07
C THR A 49 5.52 19.10 -1.18
N GLU A 50 6.65 19.79 -1.39
CA GLU A 50 7.72 19.37 -2.31
C GLU A 50 8.56 18.20 -1.75
N GLN A 51 7.98 17.37 -0.89
CA GLN A 51 8.67 16.25 -0.26
C GLN A 51 8.83 15.08 -1.21
N GLU A 52 9.96 14.38 -1.08
CA GLU A 52 10.22 13.11 -1.76
C GLU A 52 9.13 12.07 -1.45
N PHE A 53 8.80 11.22 -2.44
CA PHE A 53 7.69 10.27 -2.35
C PHE A 53 7.80 9.36 -1.12
N THR A 54 8.95 8.72 -0.91
CA THR A 54 9.17 7.80 0.19
C THR A 54 8.98 8.49 1.55
N THR A 55 9.46 9.72 1.69
CA THR A 55 9.26 10.52 2.90
C THR A 55 7.80 10.87 3.13
N ALA A 56 7.08 11.29 2.08
CA ALA A 56 5.68 11.70 2.17
C ALA A 56 4.71 10.54 2.43
N TYR A 57 5.01 9.34 1.91
CA TYR A 57 4.06 8.22 1.83
C TYR A 57 4.43 7.01 2.67
N SER A 58 5.66 6.90 3.18
CA SER A 58 6.04 5.82 4.12
C SER A 58 5.18 5.77 5.39
N ALA A 59 4.69 6.91 5.89
CA ALA A 59 3.77 6.93 7.03
C ALA A 59 2.28 6.78 6.63
N LYS A 60 1.95 6.88 5.34
CA LYS A 60 0.58 6.92 4.81
C LYS A 60 0.18 5.64 4.06
N TRP A 61 1.06 4.66 4.00
CA TRP A 61 0.84 3.44 3.20
C TRP A 61 -0.43 2.70 3.61
N LEU A 62 -0.71 2.61 4.92
CA LEU A 62 -1.85 1.85 5.45
C LEU A 62 -3.19 2.50 5.07
N PRO A 63 -3.42 3.81 5.30
CA PRO A 63 -4.59 4.50 4.77
C PRO A 63 -4.76 4.36 3.25
N ILE A 64 -3.67 4.46 2.48
CA ILE A 64 -3.73 4.30 1.02
C ILE A 64 -4.18 2.89 0.65
N TRP A 65 -3.57 1.86 1.25
CA TRP A 65 -3.94 0.46 1.07
C TRP A 65 -5.44 0.23 1.33
N MET A 66 -5.94 0.70 2.48
CA MET A 66 -7.33 0.50 2.87
C MET A 66 -8.29 1.19 1.89
N LEU A 67 -7.95 2.39 1.45
CA LEU A 67 -8.77 3.15 0.51
C LEU A 67 -8.82 2.49 -0.87
N ILE A 68 -7.67 2.05 -1.42
CA ILE A 68 -7.64 1.49 -2.79
C ILE A 68 -8.17 0.05 -2.89
N SER A 69 -8.12 -0.71 -1.79
CA SER A 69 -8.56 -2.11 -1.76
C SER A 69 -9.95 -2.31 -1.19
N GLY A 70 -10.42 -1.37 -0.35
CA GLY A 70 -11.60 -1.55 0.48
C GLY A 70 -11.38 -2.50 1.67
N LEU A 71 -10.17 -3.03 1.86
CA LEU A 71 -9.86 -4.04 2.87
C LEU A 71 -9.36 -3.39 4.16
N SER A 72 -9.76 -3.94 5.30
CA SER A 72 -9.27 -3.54 6.62
C SER A 72 -7.87 -4.11 6.94
N GLU A 73 -7.25 -3.58 7.99
CA GLU A 73 -5.95 -4.04 8.52
C GLU A 73 -5.92 -5.55 8.82
N ALA A 74 -7.06 -6.14 9.21
CA ALA A 74 -7.14 -7.58 9.50
C ALA A 74 -6.72 -8.46 8.31
N HIS A 75 -6.95 -7.98 7.08
CA HIS A 75 -6.62 -8.71 5.85
C HIS A 75 -5.13 -8.70 5.53
N LEU A 76 -4.35 -7.80 6.13
CA LEU A 76 -2.89 -7.72 5.91
C LEU A 76 -2.14 -8.94 6.40
N LYS A 77 -2.72 -9.74 7.30
CA LYS A 77 -2.13 -11.01 7.78
C LYS A 77 -1.93 -12.03 6.67
N SER A 78 -2.67 -11.90 5.57
CA SER A 78 -2.58 -12.79 4.40
C SER A 78 -1.71 -12.22 3.27
N ILE A 79 -1.11 -11.04 3.47
CA ILE A 79 -0.31 -10.33 2.47
C ILE A 79 1.14 -10.32 2.95
N ASP A 80 2.04 -10.90 2.15
CA ASP A 80 3.46 -10.98 2.50
C ASP A 80 4.15 -9.62 2.31
N LYS A 81 3.78 -8.94 1.22
CA LYS A 81 4.49 -7.75 0.74
C LYS A 81 3.57 -6.84 -0.04
N ILE A 82 3.69 -5.54 0.18
CA ILE A 82 3.05 -4.49 -0.62
C ILE A 82 4.13 -3.65 -1.28
N VAL A 83 4.07 -3.51 -2.60
CA VAL A 83 5.03 -2.74 -3.40
C VAL A 83 4.31 -1.58 -4.06
N PHE A 84 4.72 -0.35 -3.74
CA PHE A 84 4.36 0.83 -4.50
C PHE A 84 5.37 0.99 -5.63
N GLN A 85 4.92 0.96 -6.87
CA GLN A 85 5.79 1.05 -8.04
C GLN A 85 5.30 2.10 -9.03
N GLN A 86 6.21 2.73 -9.77
CA GLN A 86 5.85 3.38 -11.03
C GLN A 86 5.83 2.31 -12.13
N PRO A 87 4.84 2.31 -13.04
CA PRO A 87 4.79 1.33 -14.11
C PRO A 87 5.74 1.66 -15.28
N TYR A 88 6.09 2.95 -15.48
CA TYR A 88 6.94 3.40 -16.59
C TYR A 88 7.81 4.62 -16.23
N PRO A 89 9.15 4.50 -16.18
CA PRO A 89 9.89 3.23 -16.13
C PRO A 89 9.47 2.42 -14.91
N GLN A 90 9.59 1.09 -14.98
CA GLN A 90 9.26 0.26 -13.83
C GLN A 90 10.25 0.53 -12.71
N GLN A 91 9.76 1.05 -11.58
CA GLN A 91 10.58 1.39 -10.43
C GLN A 91 9.81 1.19 -9.14
N ASP A 92 10.36 0.40 -8.22
CA ASP A 92 9.86 0.28 -6.86
C ASP A 92 10.16 1.58 -6.09
N LEU A 93 9.11 2.21 -5.57
CA LEU A 93 9.19 3.46 -4.82
C LEU A 93 9.15 3.23 -3.30
N LEU A 94 8.39 2.22 -2.87
CA LEU A 94 8.23 1.84 -1.47
C LEU A 94 7.87 0.36 -1.38
N VAL A 95 8.53 -0.35 -0.47
CA VAL A 95 8.26 -1.76 -0.19
C VAL A 95 7.91 -1.90 1.28
N ILE A 96 6.76 -2.52 1.55
CA ILE A 96 6.22 -2.72 2.89
C ILE A 96 6.06 -4.22 3.14
N SER A 97 6.60 -4.69 4.25
CA SER A 97 6.26 -5.99 4.85
C SER A 97 5.20 -5.74 5.94
N PRO A 98 3.90 -6.00 5.69
CA PRO A 98 2.85 -5.56 6.61
C PRO A 98 2.98 -6.16 8.01
N THR A 99 3.35 -7.44 8.09
CA THR A 99 3.53 -8.18 9.34
C THR A 99 4.66 -7.61 10.20
N GLU A 100 5.76 -7.17 9.59
CA GLU A 100 6.88 -6.52 10.31
C GLU A 100 6.52 -5.06 10.68
N SER A 101 5.79 -4.37 9.80
CA SER A 101 5.44 -2.96 9.99
C SER A 101 4.46 -2.73 11.14
N LEU A 102 3.45 -3.60 11.28
CA LEU A 102 2.45 -3.51 12.35
C LEU A 102 3.04 -3.80 13.75
N GLN A 103 4.09 -4.63 13.82
CA GLN A 103 4.80 -4.88 15.07
C GLN A 103 5.56 -3.64 15.56
N ASN A 104 6.21 -2.90 14.64
CA ASN A 104 6.96 -1.70 14.99
C ASN A 104 6.08 -0.51 15.40
N SER A 105 4.83 -0.42 14.91
CA SER A 105 3.88 0.61 15.34
C SER A 105 3.37 0.42 16.78
N THR A 106 3.51 -0.78 17.36
CA THR A 106 3.01 -1.09 18.71
C THR A 106 4.04 -0.79 19.80
N VAL A 107 5.33 -0.60 19.46
CA VAL A 107 6.43 -0.49 20.44
C VAL A 107 6.75 0.95 20.86
N SER A 108 6.16 1.97 20.24
CA SER A 108 6.46 3.39 20.54
C SER A 108 5.53 4.03 21.60
N VAL A 109 5.30 3.35 22.72
CA VAL A 109 4.68 3.99 23.90
C VAL A 109 5.60 3.81 25.11
N SER A 110 6.66 4.61 25.16
CA SER A 110 7.36 4.87 26.42
C SER A 110 6.58 5.93 27.20
N VAL A 111 5.72 5.49 28.11
CA VAL A 111 5.17 6.36 29.16
C VAL A 111 6.33 6.67 30.11
N TYR A 112 6.94 7.86 29.97
CA TYR A 112 7.71 8.43 31.06
C TYR A 112 6.71 8.79 32.17
N GLY A 113 6.71 7.98 33.23
CA GLY A 113 6.14 8.33 34.52
C GLY A 113 7.05 9.24 35.32
#